data_AF-A0AB74V700-F1
#
_entry.id   AF-A0AB74V700-F1
#
_cell.length_a   1.000
_cell.length_b   1.000
_cell.length_c   1.000
_cell.angle_alpha   90.00
_cell.angle_beta   90.00
_cell.angle_gamma   90.00
#
_symmetry.space_group_name_H-M   'P 1'
#
loop_
_entity.id
_entity.type
_entity.pdbx_description
1 polymer ?
#
loop_
_entity_poly.entity_id
_entity_poly.type
_entity_poly.pdbx_seq_one_letter_code
_entity_poly.pdbx_strand_id
1 'polypeptide(L)'
;MSGRKSPAQIEAEKLRAERIEKAEHADIRELLDLPAFRRYLRRYLGLTHVFQTTFTGNSETFFREGQRSIGTTMFGEFHLAAPARFAELMAEPLHDELIPAEEADEND
;
A
#
# COMPACT_ATOMS: atom_id res chain seq x y z
N MET A 1 6.11 4.46 -41.80
CA MET A 1 5.08 5.43 -41.37
C MET A 1 5.48 5.98 -40.01
N SER A 2 5.68 7.30 -39.89
CA SER A 2 6.07 7.94 -38.63
C SER A 2 4.92 7.82 -37.64
N GLY A 3 5.03 6.90 -36.67
CA GLY A 3 4.02 6.64 -35.63
C GLY A 3 4.00 7.70 -34.52
N ARG A 4 4.37 8.96 -34.81
CA ARG A 4 4.32 10.04 -33.83
C ARG A 4 2.87 10.51 -33.67
N LYS A 5 2.40 10.47 -32.43
CA LYS A 5 1.11 11.05 -32.03
C LYS A 5 1.12 12.55 -32.30
N SER A 6 -0.01 13.06 -32.77
CA SER A 6 -0.23 14.51 -32.92
C SER A 6 -0.27 15.20 -31.54
N PRO A 7 0.00 16.52 -31.47
CA PRO A 7 -0.09 17.27 -30.21
C PRO A 7 -1.45 17.12 -29.52
N ALA A 8 -2.54 17.08 -30.28
CA ALA A 8 -3.90 16.88 -29.75
C ALA A 8 -4.09 15.50 -29.12
N GLN A 9 -3.50 14.45 -29.71
CA GLN A 9 -3.54 13.09 -29.14
C GLN A 9 -2.72 13.01 -27.85
N ILE A 10 -1.55 13.67 -27.80
CA ILE A 10 -0.72 13.74 -26.58
C ILE A 10 -1.47 14.43 -25.45
N GLU A 11 -2.11 15.57 -25.73
CA GLU A 11 -2.89 16.32 -24.74
C GLU A 11 -4.11 15.52 -24.25
N ALA A 12 -4.82 14.86 -25.16
CA ALA A 12 -5.97 14.02 -24.80
C ALA A 12 -5.56 12.83 -23.91
N GLU A 13 -4.40 12.20 -24.18
CA GLU A 13 -3.86 11.13 -23.35
C GLU A 13 -3.45 11.63 -21.96
N LYS A 14 -2.83 12.81 -21.88
CA LYS A 14 -2.48 13.44 -20.62
C LYS A 14 -3.72 13.74 -19.78
N LEU A 15 -4.73 14.38 -20.38
CA LEU A 15 -6.00 14.68 -19.69
C LEU A 15 -6.71 13.41 -19.23
N ARG A 16 -6.65 12.33 -20.02
CA ARG A 16 -7.18 11.03 -19.64
C ARG A 16 -6.43 10.44 -18.44
N ALA A 17 -5.09 10.48 -18.44
CA ALA A 17 -4.26 10.01 -17.34
C ALA A 17 -4.57 10.78 -16.04
N GLU A 18 -4.65 12.11 -16.09
CA GLU A 18 -4.99 12.94 -14.93
C GLU A 18 -6.38 12.63 -14.36
N ARG A 19 -7.35 12.28 -15.22
CA ARG A 19 -8.69 11.88 -14.77
C ARG A 19 -8.70 10.51 -14.09
N ILE A 20 -7.89 9.57 -14.59
CA ILE A 20 -7.73 8.25 -13.98
C ILE A 20 -7.07 8.40 -12.61
N GLU A 21 -5.95 9.13 -12.52
CA GLU A 21 -5.24 9.37 -11.25
C GLU A 21 -6.16 10.02 -10.20
N LYS A 22 -6.95 11.02 -10.61
CA LYS A 22 -7.92 11.66 -9.69
C LYS A 22 -8.98 10.70 -9.19
N ALA A 23 -9.46 9.78 -10.03
CA ALA A 23 -10.45 8.77 -9.66
C ALA A 23 -9.84 7.74 -8.69
N GLU A 24 -8.65 7.21 -9.02
CA GLU A 24 -7.93 6.26 -8.15
C GLU A 24 -7.63 6.88 -6.78
N HIS A 25 -7.18 8.15 -6.73
CA HIS A 25 -7.00 8.86 -5.48
C HIS A 25 -8.29 9.11 -4.71
N ALA A 26 -9.43 9.25 -5.39
CA ALA A 26 -10.74 9.39 -4.73
C ALA A 26 -11.15 8.07 -4.07
N ASP A 27 -11.01 6.95 -4.78
CA ASP A 27 -11.33 5.61 -4.27
C ASP A 27 -10.47 5.27 -3.05
N ILE A 28 -9.16 5.58 -3.09
CA ILE A 28 -8.27 5.36 -1.94
C ILE A 28 -8.70 6.19 -0.73
N ARG A 29 -9.10 7.46 -0.92
CA ARG A 29 -9.59 8.30 0.19
C ARG A 29 -10.83 7.72 0.83
N GLU A 30 -11.78 7.25 0.02
CA GLU A 30 -13.02 6.62 0.52
C GLU A 30 -12.71 5.35 1.30
N LEU A 31 -11.85 4.47 0.78
CA LEU A 31 -11.46 3.25 1.48
C LEU A 31 -10.76 3.55 2.81
N LEU A 32 -9.94 4.60 2.87
CA LEU A 32 -9.24 5.00 4.09
C LEU A 32 -10.16 5.53 5.19
N ASP A 33 -11.41 5.89 4.88
CA ASP A 33 -12.39 6.21 5.93
C ASP A 33 -12.81 4.96 6.73
N LEU A 34 -12.62 3.75 6.17
CA LEU A 34 -12.95 2.49 6.81
C LEU A 34 -11.82 2.00 7.74
N PRO A 35 -12.05 1.86 9.07
CA PRO A 35 -11.05 1.32 9.99
C PRO A 35 -10.57 -0.08 9.61
N ALA A 36 -11.47 -0.93 9.10
CA ALA A 36 -11.14 -2.28 8.65
C ALA A 36 -10.14 -2.27 7.48
N PHE A 37 -10.28 -1.31 6.56
CA PHE A 37 -9.35 -1.18 5.44
C PHE A 37 -7.99 -0.66 5.90
N ARG A 38 -7.96 0.30 6.85
CA ARG A 38 -6.70 0.77 7.44
C ARG A 38 -5.94 -0.37 8.14
N ARG A 39 -6.62 -1.24 8.91
CA ARG A 39 -6.01 -2.46 9.48
C ARG A 39 -5.49 -3.41 8.42
N TYR A 40 -6.28 -3.65 7.37
CA TYR A 40 -5.87 -4.47 6.24
C TYR A 40 -4.59 -3.92 5.59
N LEU A 41 -4.54 -2.62 5.32
CA LEU A 41 -3.40 -1.97 4.70
C LEU A 41 -2.17 -1.98 5.62
N ARG A 42 -2.32 -1.63 6.92
CA ARG A 42 -1.24 -1.73 7.92
C ARG A 42 -0.62 -3.13 7.94
N ARG A 43 -1.45 -4.18 7.93
CA ARG A 43 -0.99 -5.57 7.87
C ARG A 43 -0.13 -5.84 6.64
N TYR A 44 -0.57 -5.41 5.45
CA TYR A 44 0.15 -5.64 4.21
C TYR A 44 1.45 -4.83 4.11
N LEU A 45 1.50 -3.61 4.64
CA LEU A 45 2.75 -2.83 4.73
C LEU A 45 3.80 -3.54 5.59
N GLY A 46 3.36 -4.24 6.65
CA GLY A 46 4.21 -5.11 7.46
C GLY A 46 4.68 -6.35 6.69
N LEU A 47 3.75 -7.10 6.08
CA LEU A 47 4.04 -8.30 5.30
C LEU A 47 4.98 -8.06 4.12
N THR A 48 5.00 -6.84 3.59
CA THR A 48 5.86 -6.42 2.48
C THR A 48 7.13 -5.71 2.94
N HIS A 49 7.46 -5.74 4.22
CA HIS A 49 8.74 -5.22 4.73
C HIS A 49 9.01 -3.72 4.43
N VAL A 50 7.97 -2.90 4.24
CA VAL A 50 8.13 -1.47 3.85
C VAL A 50 9.03 -0.71 4.83
N PHE A 51 8.84 -0.96 6.12
CA PHE A 51 9.56 -0.32 7.23
C PHE A 51 10.65 -1.19 7.86
N GLN A 52 11.09 -2.24 7.17
CA GLN A 52 12.07 -3.20 7.70
C GLN A 52 13.30 -3.31 6.78
N THR A 53 14.42 -3.76 7.34
CA THR A 53 15.61 -4.13 6.56
C THR A 53 15.39 -5.48 5.89
N THR A 54 15.63 -5.52 4.58
CA THR A 54 15.46 -6.71 3.73
C THR A 54 16.77 -7.36 3.34
N PHE A 55 17.90 -6.69 3.57
CA PHE A 55 19.22 -7.21 3.25
C PHE A 55 19.62 -8.32 4.23
N THR A 56 19.56 -9.57 3.75
CA THR A 56 19.85 -10.79 4.51
C THR A 56 21.23 -11.38 4.20
N GLY A 57 21.91 -10.91 3.14
CA GLY A 57 23.19 -11.45 2.70
C GLY A 57 23.10 -12.76 1.90
N ASN A 58 21.89 -13.20 1.54
CA ASN A 58 21.63 -14.38 0.72
C ASN A 58 20.46 -14.13 -0.26
N SER A 59 19.99 -15.17 -0.95
CA SER A 59 18.92 -15.08 -1.96
C SER A 59 17.58 -14.57 -1.42
N GLU A 60 17.34 -14.67 -0.11
CA GLU A 60 16.14 -14.15 0.55
C GLU A 60 16.03 -12.62 0.40
N THR A 61 17.16 -11.92 0.24
CA THR A 61 17.16 -10.47 -0.03
C THR A 61 16.34 -10.14 -1.27
N PHE A 62 16.52 -10.89 -2.37
CA PHE A 62 15.80 -10.65 -3.62
C PHE A 62 14.30 -10.90 -3.47
N PHE A 63 13.93 -11.94 -2.70
CA PHE A 63 12.53 -12.24 -2.44
C PHE A 63 11.86 -11.14 -1.61
N ARG A 64 12.48 -10.73 -0.50
CA ARG A 64 11.97 -9.66 0.37
C ARG A 64 11.92 -8.31 -0.34
N GLU A 65 12.89 -7.98 -1.19
CA GLU A 65 12.85 -6.77 -2.01
C GLU A 65 11.76 -6.82 -3.08
N GLY A 66 11.48 -8.00 -3.66
CA GLY A 66 10.34 -8.20 -4.55
C GLY A 66 9.00 -7.92 -3.85
N GLN A 67 8.84 -8.42 -2.62
CA GLN A 67 7.67 -8.11 -1.80
C GLN A 67 7.60 -6.62 -1.43
N ARG A 68 8.75 -6.03 -1.08
CA ARG A 68 8.86 -4.62 -0.71
C ARG A 68 8.51 -3.68 -1.83
N SER A 69 8.86 -4.01 -3.07
CA SER A 69 8.45 -3.23 -4.25
C SER A 69 6.94 -3.01 -4.27
N ILE A 70 6.14 -4.08 -4.13
CA ILE A 70 4.67 -4.00 -4.06
C ILE A 70 4.21 -3.17 -2.86
N GLY A 71 4.81 -3.40 -1.68
CA GLY A 71 4.54 -2.62 -0.47
C GLY A 71 4.77 -1.12 -0.66
N THR A 72 5.89 -0.74 -1.28
CA THR A 72 6.26 0.65 -1.52
C THR A 72 5.39 1.32 -2.57
N THR A 73 4.92 0.58 -3.59
CA THR A 73 3.92 1.09 -4.54
C THR A 73 2.62 1.44 -3.82
N MET A 74 2.06 0.50 -3.05
CA MET A 74 0.86 0.76 -2.25
C MET A 74 1.06 1.91 -1.26
N PHE A 75 2.25 1.97 -0.63
CA PHE A 75 2.60 3.05 0.30
C PHE A 75 2.60 4.43 -0.40
N GLY A 76 3.17 4.50 -1.61
CA GLY A 76 3.21 5.72 -2.41
C GLY A 76 1.81 6.18 -2.85
N GLU A 77 0.98 5.27 -3.36
CA GLU A 77 -0.38 5.57 -3.80
C GLU A 77 -1.22 6.19 -2.68
N PHE A 78 -1.20 5.61 -1.48
CA PHE A 78 -1.95 6.20 -0.37
C PHE A 78 -1.34 7.52 0.09
N HIS A 79 0.00 7.66 0.13
CA HIS A 79 0.63 8.92 0.56
C HIS A 79 0.31 10.07 -0.39
N LEU A 80 0.18 9.80 -1.70
CA LEU A 80 -0.23 10.78 -2.69
C LEU A 80 -1.72 11.11 -2.57
N ALA A 81 -2.57 10.11 -2.33
CA ALA A 81 -4.01 10.30 -2.20
C ALA A 81 -4.40 11.03 -0.90
N ALA A 82 -3.84 10.64 0.25
CA ALA A 82 -4.30 11.04 1.58
C ALA A 82 -3.17 11.05 2.64
N PRO A 83 -2.14 11.91 2.52
CA PRO A 83 -0.97 11.90 3.40
C PRO A 83 -1.32 12.14 4.87
N ALA A 84 -2.32 12.98 5.15
CA ALA A 84 -2.76 13.28 6.51
C ALA A 84 -3.33 12.06 7.26
N ARG A 85 -3.80 11.02 6.54
CA ARG A 85 -4.37 9.80 7.13
C ARG A 85 -3.31 8.78 7.55
N PHE A 86 -2.02 9.03 7.27
CA PHE A 86 -0.95 8.09 7.60
C PHE A 86 -0.89 7.76 9.10
N ALA A 87 -0.98 8.78 9.95
CA ALA A 87 -0.95 8.60 11.39
C ALA A 87 -2.13 7.76 11.89
N GLU A 88 -3.33 8.00 11.34
CA GLU A 88 -4.53 7.21 11.65
C GLU A 88 -4.36 5.74 11.26
N LEU A 89 -3.84 5.48 10.06
CA LEU A 89 -3.56 4.11 9.59
C LEU A 89 -2.58 3.37 10.50
N MET A 90 -1.48 4.02 10.88
CA MET A 90 -0.45 3.37 11.69
C MET A 90 -0.90 3.14 13.14
N ALA A 91 -1.83 3.96 13.62
CA ALA A 91 -2.43 3.83 14.95
C ALA A 91 -3.52 2.74 15.05
N GLU A 92 -4.01 2.21 13.93
CA GLU A 92 -4.98 1.12 13.97
C GLU A 92 -4.39 -0.16 14.57
N PRO A 93 -5.10 -0.82 15.50
CA PRO A 93 -4.63 -2.07 16.09
C PRO A 93 -4.72 -3.21 15.08
N LEU A 94 -3.72 -4.09 15.04
CA LEU A 94 -3.83 -5.32 14.25
C LEU A 94 -4.67 -6.38 14.97
N HIS A 95 -5.12 -7.39 14.22
CA HIS A 95 -5.99 -8.42 14.76
C HIS A 95 -5.31 -9.31 15.81
N ASP A 96 -4.00 -9.54 15.70
CA ASP A 96 -3.20 -10.21 16.74
C ASP A 96 -3.05 -9.37 18.02
N GLU A 97 -3.12 -8.05 17.91
CA GLU A 97 -3.16 -7.13 19.05
C GLU A 97 -4.56 -7.08 19.71
N LEU A 98 -5.62 -7.37 18.94
CA LEU A 98 -7.02 -7.36 19.40
C LEU A 98 -7.52 -8.70 19.94
N ILE A 99 -7.00 -9.80 19.40
CA ILE A 99 -7.39 -11.17 19.73
C ILE A 99 -6.25 -11.74 20.56
N PRO A 100 -6.34 -11.71 21.90
CA PRO A 100 -5.30 -12.28 22.75
C PRO A 100 -5.15 -13.78 22.44
N ALA A 101 -3.91 -14.27 22.52
CA ALA A 101 -3.68 -15.71 22.46
C ALA A 101 -4.46 -16.37 23.60
N GLU A 102 -5.20 -17.43 23.30
CA GLU A 102 -5.68 -18.33 24.35
C GLU A 102 -4.43 -18.86 25.07
N GLU A 103 -4.33 -18.63 26.38
CA GLU A 103 -3.33 -19.30 27.19
C GLU A 103 -3.58 -20.79 27.02
N ALA A 104 -2.61 -21.52 26.44
CA ALA A 104 -2.70 -22.96 26.38
C ALA A 104 -2.83 -23.42 27.84
N ASP A 105 -3.93 -24.10 28.17
CA ASP A 105 -4.11 -24.73 29.47
C ASP A 105 -2.87 -25.61 29.72
N GLU A 106 -1.95 -25.12 30.56
CA GLU A 106 -0.88 -25.91 31.15
C GLU A 106 -1.51 -26.87 32.16
N ASN A 107 -2.31 -27.83 31.71
CA ASN A 107 -2.79 -28.95 32.50
C ASN A 107 -3.11 -30.14 31.59
N ASP A 108 -2.10 -30.97 31.32
CA ASP A 108 -2.19 -32.44 31.39
C ASP A 108 -0.79 -33.08 31.41
#